data_AF-A0A2N0NZ21-F1
#
_entry.id   AF-A0A2N0NZ21-F1
#
_cell.length_a   1.000
_cell.length_b   1.000
_cell.length_c   1.000
_cell.angle_alpha   90.00
_cell.angle_beta   90.00
_cell.angle_gamma   90.00
#
_symmetry.space_group_name_H-M   'P 1'
#
loop_
_entity.id
_entity.type
_entity.pdbx_description
1 polymer ?
#
loop_
_entity_poly.entity_id
_entity_poly.type
_entity_poly.pdbx_seq_one_letter_code
_entity_poly.pdbx_strand_id
1 'polypeptide(L)' 'PTNLREIRFFNDFNISLEVLEEFFEKWRGRPALSILTSNFTYDGEDYKNLINKYKNNGVIKNFKYVSYVYVEDMNYKI' A
#
# COMPACT_ATOMS: atom_id res chain seq x y z
N PRO A 1 -11.95 1.72 -11.95
CA PRO A 1 -11.83 0.24 -11.92
C PRO A 1 -12.66 -0.37 -10.77
N THR A 2 -13.73 -1.09 -11.09
CA THR A 2 -14.61 -1.76 -10.09
C THR A 2 -14.02 -3.05 -9.52
N ASN A 3 -13.08 -3.67 -10.26
CA ASN A 3 -12.49 -4.95 -9.93
C ASN A 3 -11.05 -4.87 -9.40
N LEU A 4 -10.46 -3.66 -9.31
CA LEU A 4 -9.14 -3.53 -8.70
C LEU A 4 -9.26 -3.83 -7.20
N ARG A 5 -8.44 -4.77 -6.74
CA ARG A 5 -8.41 -5.23 -5.34
C ARG A 5 -7.02 -5.16 -4.73
N GLU A 6 -5.97 -5.13 -5.56
CA GLU A 6 -4.60 -5.13 -5.09
C GLU A 6 -3.70 -4.23 -5.95
N ILE A 7 -2.79 -3.53 -5.29
CA ILE A 7 -1.70 -2.77 -5.92
C ILE A 7 -0.38 -3.25 -5.30
N ARG A 8 0.60 -3.55 -6.16
CA ARG A 8 1.95 -3.91 -5.75
C ARG A 8 2.94 -2.96 -6.39
N PHE A 9 3.90 -2.45 -5.63
CA PHE A 9 4.98 -1.62 -6.14
C PHE A 9 6.26 -1.89 -5.35
N PHE A 10 7.36 -2.03 -6.09
CA PHE A 10 8.67 -2.47 -5.58
C PHE A 10 9.78 -1.59 -6.17
N ASN A 11 11.03 -1.87 -5.83
CA ASN A 11 12.24 -1.26 -6.41
C ASN A 11 12.30 0.27 -6.24
N ASP A 12 12.55 0.72 -5.01
CA ASP A 12 12.69 2.12 -4.59
C ASP A 12 11.57 3.08 -5.03
N PHE A 13 10.50 2.56 -5.62
CA PHE A 13 9.31 3.31 -5.94
C PHE A 13 8.74 3.87 -4.64
N ASN A 14 8.68 5.20 -4.58
CA ASN A 14 8.23 5.94 -3.42
C ASN A 14 7.20 6.97 -3.87
N ILE A 15 6.11 7.04 -3.11
CA ILE A 15 5.06 8.03 -3.28
C ILE A 15 5.12 8.90 -2.04
N SER A 16 5.14 10.22 -2.21
CA SER A 16 5.08 11.14 -1.09
C SER A 16 3.80 10.92 -0.26
N LEU A 17 3.86 11.24 1.03
CA LEU A 17 2.74 11.09 1.95
C LEU A 17 1.48 11.82 1.44
N GLU A 18 1.65 13.04 0.91
CA GLU A 18 0.57 13.86 0.34
C GLU A 18 -0.10 13.20 -0.87
N VAL A 19 0.68 12.70 -1.82
CA VAL A 19 0.14 12.03 -3.02
C VAL A 19 -0.55 10.73 -2.64
N LEU A 20 -0.02 10.01 -1.64
CA LEU A 20 -0.64 8.80 -1.13
C LEU A 20 -1.98 9.09 -0.44
N GLU A 21 -2.06 10.16 0.34
CA GLU A 21 -3.30 10.61 0.97
C GLU A 21 -4.35 11.01 -0.07
N GLU A 22 -3.96 11.80 -1.06
CA GLU A 22 -4.83 12.22 -2.16
C GLU A 22 -5.38 11.00 -2.93
N PHE A 23 -4.52 10.00 -3.18
CA PHE A 23 -4.92 8.75 -3.81
C PHE A 23 -5.99 8.02 -2.98
N PHE A 24 -5.81 7.88 -1.66
CA PHE A 24 -6.77 7.18 -0.79
C PHE A 24 -8.09 7.94 -0.65
N GLU A 25 -8.07 9.27 -0.58
CA GLU A 25 -9.29 10.08 -0.60
C GLU A 25 -10.09 9.85 -1.89
N LYS A 26 -9.43 9.88 -3.05
CA LYS A 26 -10.05 9.60 -4.35
C LYS A 26 -10.47 8.14 -4.52
N TRP A 27 -9.99 7.23 -3.67
CA TRP A 27 -10.39 5.82 -3.66
C TRP A 27 -11.65 5.55 -2.85
N ARG A 28 -12.14 6.49 -2.03
CA ARG A 28 -13.38 6.32 -1.27
C ARG A 28 -14.56 5.92 -2.15
N GLY A 29 -15.47 5.13 -1.58
CA GLY A 29 -16.65 4.60 -2.29
C GLY A 29 -16.33 3.47 -3.28
N ARG A 30 -15.07 3.06 -3.40
CA ARG A 30 -14.64 1.88 -4.17
C ARG A 30 -14.36 0.71 -3.22
N PRO A 31 -14.29 -0.52 -3.74
CA PRO A 31 -13.88 -1.66 -2.93
C PRO A 31 -12.47 -1.47 -2.34
N ALA A 32 -12.31 -1.93 -1.10
CA ALA A 32 -11.09 -1.76 -0.33
C ALA A 32 -9.86 -2.40 -1.02
N LEU A 33 -8.72 -1.71 -0.95
CA LEU A 33 -7.45 -2.15 -1.57
C LEU A 33 -6.59 -2.96 -0.61
N SER A 34 -5.93 -3.98 -1.14
CA SER A 34 -4.72 -4.55 -0.56
C SER A 34 -3.49 -3.92 -1.20
N ILE A 35 -2.50 -3.55 -0.41
CA ILE A 35 -1.28 -2.91 -0.89
C ILE A 35 -0.07 -3.70 -0.39
N LEU A 36 0.87 -3.95 -1.29
CA LEU A 36 2.12 -4.62 -0.99
C LEU A 36 3.29 -3.79 -1.54
N THR A 37 4.28 -3.53 -0.68
CA THR A 37 5.49 -2.78 -1.04
C THR A 37 6.73 -3.36 -0.39
N SER A 38 7.90 -3.05 -0.96
CA SER A 38 9.21 -3.37 -0.38
C SER A 38 10.04 -2.17 0.03
N ASN A 39 9.47 -0.97 0.01
CA ASN A 39 10.19 0.25 0.38
C ASN A 39 10.06 0.51 1.89
N PHE A 40 11.18 0.68 2.59
CA PHE A 40 11.22 0.89 4.03
C PHE A 40 10.59 2.22 4.48
N THR A 41 10.44 3.18 3.56
CA THR A 41 9.82 4.49 3.84
C THR A 41 8.43 4.34 4.46
N TYR A 42 7.67 3.32 4.05
CA TYR A 42 6.32 3.05 4.54
C TYR A 42 6.26 2.47 5.96
N ASP A 43 7.42 2.16 6.56
CA ASP A 43 7.54 1.80 7.97
C ASP A 43 7.70 3.04 8.88
N GLY A 44 7.82 4.24 8.31
CA GLY A 44 7.83 5.51 9.03
C GLY A 44 6.49 5.82 9.71
N GLU A 45 6.54 6.55 10.83
CA GLU A 45 5.39 6.85 11.69
C GLU A 45 4.27 7.58 10.94
N ASP A 46 4.61 8.60 10.15
CA ASP A 46 3.63 9.37 9.37
C ASP A 46 2.86 8.50 8.36
N TYR A 47 3.57 7.61 7.66
CA TYR A 47 2.94 6.66 6.72
C TYR A 47 2.07 5.65 7.46
N LYS A 48 2.54 5.10 8.59
CA LYS A 48 1.74 4.17 9.42
C LYS A 48 0.45 4.83 9.92
N ASN A 49 0.51 6.08 10.36
CA ASN A 49 -0.64 6.85 10.81
C ASN A 49 -1.64 7.07 9.67
N LEU A 50 -1.16 7.45 8.49
CA LEU A 50 -2.00 7.60 7.29
C LEU A 50 -2.67 6.28 6.90
N ILE A 51 -1.89 5.20 6.81
CA ILE A 51 -2.40 3.86 6.46
C ILE A 51 -3.46 3.41 7.47
N ASN A 52 -3.24 3.60 8.76
CA ASN A 52 -4.21 3.23 9.80
C ASN A 52 -5.49 4.07 9.72
N LYS A 53 -5.38 5.38 9.47
CA LYS A 53 -6.53 6.23 9.15
C LYS A 53 -7.35 5.61 8.02
N TYR A 54 -6.72 5.17 6.93
CA TYR A 54 -7.42 4.62 5.77
C TYR A 54 -7.89 3.16 5.88
N LYS A 55 -7.31 2.40 6.81
CA LYS A 55 -7.84 1.10 7.23
C LYS A 55 -9.14 1.26 8.02
N ASN A 56 -9.16 2.18 8.98
CA ASN A 56 -10.30 2.39 9.89
C ASN A 56 -11.57 2.85 9.17
N ASN A 57 -11.43 3.58 8.07
CA ASN A 57 -12.55 4.05 7.24
C ASN A 57 -12.74 3.21 5.95
N GLY A 58 -12.14 2.02 5.89
CA GLY A 58 -12.49 0.96 4.93
C GLY A 58 -11.90 1.11 3.52
N VAL A 59 -11.02 2.09 3.30
CA VAL A 59 -10.35 2.27 1.99
C VAL A 59 -9.26 1.20 1.80
N ILE A 60 -8.53 0.87 2.86
CA ILE A 60 -7.48 -0.14 2.85
C ILE A 60 -7.97 -1.39 3.58
N LYS A 61 -7.97 -2.51 2.86
CA LYS A 61 -8.20 -3.85 3.44
C LYS A 61 -6.95 -4.35 4.13
N ASN A 62 -5.80 -4.23 3.47
CA ASN A 62 -4.53 -4.72 3.98
C ASN A 62 -3.38 -3.88 3.42
N PHE A 63 -2.35 -3.64 4.22
CA PHE A 63 -1.12 -2.99 3.78
C PHE A 63 0.05 -3.78 4.35
N LYS A 64 0.94 -4.24 3.48
CA LYS A 64 2.11 -5.04 3.85
C LYS A 64 3.37 -4.41 3.28
N TYR A 65 4.33 -4.17 4.16
CA TYR A 65 5.72 -3.96 3.81
C TYR A 65 6.43 -5.32 3.90
N VAL A 66 7.19 -5.67 2.87
CA VAL A 66 7.99 -6.89 2.81
C VAL A 66 9.41 -6.50 2.41
N SER A 67 10.38 -6.73 3.30
CA SER A 67 11.77 -6.39 3.00
C SER A 67 12.29 -7.20 1.81
N TYR A 68 13.24 -6.59 1.07
CA TYR A 68 13.75 -7.10 -0.22
C TYR A 68 14.23 -8.55 -0.17
N VAL A 69 14.78 -8.98 0.98
CA VAL A 69 15.25 -10.35 1.24
C VAL A 69 14.14 -11.40 1.00
N TYR A 70 12.87 -11.04 1.16
CA TYR A 70 11.73 -11.94 0.93
C TYR A 70 11.01 -11.73 -0.42
N VAL A 71 11.38 -10.68 -1.18
CA VAL A 71 10.73 -10.36 -2.45
C VAL A 71 11.23 -11.28 -3.57
N GLU A 72 12.52 -11.63 -3.56
CA GLU A 72 13.08 -12.61 -4.49
C GLU A 72 12.33 -13.95 -4.39
N ASP A 73 12.02 -14.41 -3.18
CA ASP A 73 11.23 -15.63 -2.92
C ASP A 73 9.76 -15.54 -3.37
N MET A 74 9.15 -14.35 -3.39
CA MET A 74 7.77 -14.17 -3.87
C MET A 74 7.66 -14.19 -5.40
N ASN A 75 8.72 -13.83 -6.12
CA ASN A 75 8.76 -13.92 -7.58
C ASN A 75 8.89 -15.37 -8.09
N TYR A 76 9.36 -16.31 -7.26
CA TYR A 76 9.43 -17.74 -7.60
C TYR A 76 8.10 -18.51 -7.39
N LYS A 77 7.05 -17.87 -6.86
CA LYS A 77 5.75 -18.50 -6.58
C LYS A 77 4.59 -18.04 -7.49
N ILE A 78 4.90 -17.45 -8.64
CA ILE A 78 3.91 -17.08 -9.67
C ILE A 78 3.92 -18.12 -10.78
#